data_AF-A0A0G4NQN7-F1
#
_entry.id   AF-A0A0G4NQN7-F1
#
_cell.length_a   1.000
_cell.length_b   1.000
_cell.length_c   1.000
_cell.angle_alpha   90.00
_cell.angle_beta   90.00
_cell.angle_gamma   90.00
#
_symmetry.space_group_name_H-M   'P 1'
#
loop_
_entity.id
_entity.type
_entity.pdbx_description
1 polymer ?
#
loop_
_entity_poly.entity_id
_entity_poly.type
_entity_poly.pdbx_seq_one_letter_code
_entity_poly.pdbx_strand_id
1 'polypeptide(L)'
;LAVKSEEYRAKLAKGDKDLPFDQVISANIGNPQQLDQKPITFFRQVLSLMENPLLLEHKDVLTNQLGYKTDVIERAEWLLSKVGSVGAYSASAGVPAI
;
A
#
# COMPACT_ATOMS: atom_id res chain seq x y z
N LEU A 1 0.10 -24.01 13.23
CA LEU A 1 -0.10 -22.71 13.92
C LEU A 1 -1.11 -21.83 13.18
N ALA A 2 -0.85 -21.44 11.92
CA ALA A 2 -1.76 -20.57 11.14
C ALA A 2 -3.19 -21.12 10.96
N VAL A 3 -3.35 -22.41 10.64
CA VAL A 3 -4.68 -23.04 10.48
C VAL A 3 -5.48 -22.97 11.79
N LYS A 4 -4.85 -23.29 12.92
CA LYS A 4 -5.47 -23.26 14.25
C LYS A 4 -5.86 -21.83 14.68
N SER A 5 -5.06 -20.81 14.34
CA SER A 5 -5.43 -19.43 14.61
C SER A 5 -6.65 -18.98 13.81
N GLU A 6 -6.82 -19.45 12.57
CA GLU A 6 -8.02 -19.18 11.77
C GLU A 6 -9.26 -19.87 12.35
N GLU A 7 -9.13 -21.10 12.85
CA GLU A 7 -10.23 -21.77 13.56
C GLU A 7 -10.70 -20.96 14.78
N TYR A 8 -9.76 -20.43 15.57
CA TYR A 8 -10.09 -19.57 16.72
C TYR A 8 -10.70 -18.23 16.30
N ARG A 9 -10.21 -17.59 15.23
CA ARG A 9 -10.85 -16.37 14.67
C ARG A 9 -12.28 -16.64 14.25
N ALA A 10 -12.52 -17.74 13.55
CA ALA A 10 -13.85 -18.13 13.09
C ALA A 10 -14.81 -18.42 14.26
N LYS A 11 -14.31 -19.03 15.36
CA LYS A 11 -15.08 -19.22 16.60
C LYS A 11 -15.47 -17.88 17.23
N LEU A 12 -14.50 -16.99 17.45
CA LEU A 12 -14.74 -15.66 18.03
C LEU A 12 -15.72 -14.84 17.17
N ALA A 13 -15.59 -14.89 15.83
CA ALA A 13 -16.51 -14.20 14.91
C ALA A 13 -17.95 -14.74 14.97
N LYS A 14 -18.16 -16.00 15.38
CA LYS A 14 -19.48 -16.60 15.61
C LYS A 14 -20.05 -16.27 17.00
N GLY A 15 -19.34 -15.49 17.80
CA GLY A 15 -19.76 -15.13 19.16
C GLY A 15 -19.49 -16.20 20.22
N ASP A 16 -18.63 -17.18 19.91
CA ASP A 16 -18.17 -18.19 20.86
C ASP A 16 -17.40 -17.52 22.02
N LYS A 17 -17.77 -17.84 23.26
CA LYS A 17 -17.18 -17.29 24.49
C LYS A 17 -16.38 -18.33 25.29
N ASP A 18 -16.19 -19.53 24.74
CA ASP A 18 -15.47 -20.62 25.41
C ASP A 18 -13.93 -20.43 25.37
N LEU A 19 -13.46 -19.48 24.56
CA LEU A 19 -12.04 -19.13 24.49
C LEU A 19 -11.67 -18.11 25.59
N PRO A 20 -10.50 -18.26 26.25
CA PRO A 20 -10.07 -17.36 27.33
C PRO A 20 -9.54 -16.00 26.83
N PHE A 21 -9.85 -15.62 25.59
CA PHE A 21 -9.43 -14.40 24.91
C PHE A 21 -10.50 -13.98 23.90
N ASP A 22 -10.51 -12.70 23.54
CA ASP A 22 -11.50 -12.06 22.68
C ASP A 22 -11.00 -11.83 21.24
N GLN A 23 -9.69 -11.93 21.02
CA GLN A 23 -9.05 -11.72 19.72
C GLN A 23 -7.84 -12.61 19.50
N VAL A 24 -7.50 -12.81 18.22
CA VAL A 24 -6.29 -13.56 17.79
C VAL A 24 -5.37 -12.62 17.00
N ILE A 25 -4.26 -12.23 17.62
CA ILE A 25 -3.23 -11.36 17.03
C ILE A 25 -2.19 -12.23 16.31
N SER A 26 -1.96 -11.96 15.01
CA SER A 26 -0.91 -12.62 14.23
C SER A 26 0.45 -11.96 14.50
N ALA A 27 1.24 -12.54 15.39
CA ALA A 27 2.63 -12.13 15.66
C ALA A 27 3.68 -13.06 14.98
N ASN A 28 3.23 -13.98 14.14
CA ASN A 28 4.06 -15.01 13.51
C ASN A 28 4.61 -14.62 12.12
N ILE A 29 4.16 -13.50 11.56
CA ILE A 29 4.61 -12.95 10.27
C ILE A 29 4.86 -11.46 10.44
N GLY A 30 5.94 -10.96 9.87
CA GLY A 30 6.24 -9.52 9.83
C GLY A 30 5.29 -8.79 8.89
N ASN A 31 4.04 -8.56 9.32
CA ASN A 31 3.05 -7.77 8.60
C ASN A 31 2.63 -6.54 9.45
N PRO A 32 3.47 -5.50 9.54
CA PRO A 32 3.21 -4.38 10.44
C PRO A 32 1.96 -3.57 10.07
N GLN A 33 1.57 -3.51 8.79
CA GLN A 33 0.35 -2.81 8.37
C GLN A 33 -0.93 -3.52 8.84
N GLN A 34 -0.89 -4.85 9.01
CA GLN A 34 -1.97 -5.60 9.67
C GLN A 34 -2.04 -5.30 11.18
N LEU A 35 -0.97 -4.77 11.76
CA LEU A 35 -0.87 -4.34 13.16
C LEU A 35 -0.86 -2.80 13.26
N ASP A 36 -1.69 -2.14 12.47
CA ASP A 36 -1.96 -0.70 12.51
C ASP A 36 -0.78 0.23 12.16
N GLN A 37 0.31 -0.30 11.58
CA GLN A 37 1.34 0.58 11.02
C GLN A 37 0.73 1.41 9.89
N LYS A 38 0.64 2.72 10.10
CA LYS A 38 0.18 3.66 9.08
C LYS A 38 1.11 3.62 7.86
N PRO A 39 0.58 3.57 6.64
CA PRO A 39 1.39 3.66 5.44
C PRO A 39 2.14 4.99 5.37
N ILE A 40 3.32 4.99 4.77
CA ILE A 40 4.09 6.21 4.52
C ILE A 40 3.44 6.99 3.38
N THR A 41 3.01 8.23 3.67
CA THR A 41 2.26 9.09 2.75
C THR A 41 2.96 9.31 1.41
N PHE A 42 4.28 9.56 1.44
CA PHE A 42 5.07 9.80 0.23
C PHE A 42 4.93 8.67 -0.78
N PHE A 43 5.13 7.41 -0.36
CA PHE A 43 5.01 6.26 -1.26
C PHE A 43 3.59 6.07 -1.76
N ARG A 44 2.58 6.26 -0.91
CA ARG A 44 1.17 6.15 -1.33
C ARG A 44 0.81 7.18 -2.39
N GLN A 45 1.24 8.42 -2.22
CA GLN A 45 0.95 9.49 -3.18
C GLN A 45 1.72 9.29 -4.49
N VAL A 46 3.01 8.92 -4.45
CA VAL A 46 3.79 8.62 -5.67
C VAL A 46 3.13 7.49 -6.45
N LEU A 47 2.80 6.36 -5.80
CA LEU A 47 2.14 5.23 -6.45
C LEU A 47 0.78 5.63 -7.05
N SER A 48 -0.01 6.46 -6.36
CA SER A 48 -1.30 6.92 -6.92
C SER A 48 -1.16 7.68 -8.24
N LEU A 49 -0.09 8.49 -8.40
CA LEU A 49 0.18 9.22 -9.65
C LEU A 49 0.75 8.30 -10.73
N MET A 50 1.51 7.27 -10.36
CA MET A 50 1.97 6.24 -11.31
C MET A 50 0.82 5.42 -11.87
N GLU A 51 -0.17 5.07 -11.03
CA GLU A 51 -1.36 4.29 -11.41
C GLU A 51 -2.39 5.13 -12.19
N ASN A 52 -2.47 6.43 -11.93
CA ASN A 52 -3.33 7.35 -12.69
C ASN A 52 -2.57 8.63 -13.11
N PRO A 53 -1.77 8.56 -14.19
CA PRO A 53 -0.96 9.70 -14.65
C PRO A 53 -1.77 10.93 -15.08
N LEU A 54 -3.05 10.79 -15.43
CA LEU A 54 -3.92 11.92 -15.81
C LEU A 54 -4.07 12.94 -14.67
N LEU A 55 -3.87 12.53 -13.42
CA LEU A 55 -3.87 13.44 -12.27
C LEU A 55 -2.76 14.50 -12.37
N LEU A 56 -1.67 14.21 -13.08
CA LEU A 56 -0.55 15.14 -13.28
C LEU A 56 -0.92 16.34 -14.18
N GLU A 57 -2.05 16.30 -14.88
CA GLU A 57 -2.60 17.45 -15.62
C GLU A 57 -3.17 18.52 -14.69
N HIS A 58 -3.43 18.17 -13.41
CA HIS A 58 -4.05 19.02 -12.40
C HIS A 58 -3.15 19.22 -11.17
N LYS A 59 -1.87 19.58 -11.40
CA LYS A 59 -0.86 19.74 -10.33
C LYS A 59 -1.27 20.77 -9.27
N ASP A 60 -1.99 21.81 -9.66
CA ASP A 60 -2.51 22.85 -8.76
C ASP A 60 -3.53 22.28 -7.76
N VAL A 61 -4.40 21.37 -8.19
CA VAL A 61 -5.35 20.69 -7.30
C VAL A 61 -4.61 19.73 -6.35
N LEU A 62 -3.66 18.98 -6.90
CA LEU A 62 -2.82 18.06 -6.12
C LEU A 62 -2.12 18.78 -4.97
N THR A 63 -1.48 19.91 -5.23
CA THR A 63 -0.70 20.64 -4.22
C THR A 63 -1.55 21.49 -3.29
N ASN A 64 -2.56 22.20 -3.82
CA ASN A 64 -3.31 23.18 -3.03
C ASN A 64 -4.50 22.57 -2.27
N GLN A 65 -5.04 21.42 -2.72
CA GLN A 65 -6.26 20.85 -2.15
C GLN A 65 -6.07 19.44 -1.61
N LEU A 66 -5.30 18.60 -2.31
CA LEU A 66 -5.16 17.17 -1.98
C LEU A 66 -3.90 16.85 -1.15
N GLY A 67 -3.09 17.86 -0.82
CA GLY A 67 -1.94 17.73 0.08
C GLY A 67 -0.76 16.94 -0.51
N TYR A 68 -0.65 16.87 -1.84
CA TYR A 68 0.54 16.36 -2.50
C TYR A 68 1.64 17.41 -2.40
N LYS A 69 2.86 16.95 -2.12
CA LYS A 69 4.04 17.80 -2.13
C LYS A 69 4.70 17.80 -3.50
N THR A 70 5.53 18.79 -3.79
CA THR A 70 6.21 18.92 -5.09
C THR A 70 7.16 17.75 -5.35
N ASP A 71 7.86 17.27 -4.33
CA ASP A 71 8.76 16.11 -4.40
C ASP A 71 8.05 14.80 -4.78
N VAL A 72 6.77 14.64 -4.41
CA VAL A 72 5.93 13.51 -4.85
C VAL A 72 5.67 13.58 -6.35
N ILE A 73 5.31 14.76 -6.86
CA ILE A 73 5.02 14.97 -8.28
C ILE A 73 6.30 14.75 -9.10
N GLU A 74 7.41 15.36 -8.69
CA GLU A 74 8.71 15.20 -9.33
C GLU A 74 9.15 13.73 -9.37
N ARG A 75 8.95 12.99 -8.28
CA ARG A 75 9.28 11.57 -8.21
C ARG A 75 8.42 10.75 -9.17
N ALA A 76 7.11 11.02 -9.24
CA ALA A 76 6.19 10.31 -10.13
C ALA A 76 6.53 10.58 -11.61
N GLU A 77 6.76 11.84 -11.98
CA GLU A 77 7.15 12.21 -13.35
C GLU A 77 8.48 11.57 -13.76
N TRP A 78 9.47 11.57 -12.86
CA TRP A 78 10.74 10.91 -13.11
C TRP A 78 10.55 9.40 -13.32
N LEU A 79 9.79 8.72 -12.46
CA LEU A 79 9.52 7.29 -12.59
C LEU A 79 8.78 6.98 -13.90
N LEU A 80 7.74 7.74 -14.25
CA LEU A 80 7.02 7.59 -15.53
C LEU A 80 7.96 7.76 -16.73
N SER A 81 8.93 8.68 -16.67
CA SER A 81 9.90 8.86 -17.75
C SER A 81 10.84 7.65 -17.95
N LYS A 82 11.00 6.81 -16.92
CA LYS A 82 11.87 5.62 -16.95
C LYS A 82 11.11 4.33 -17.22
N VAL A 83 9.91 4.21 -16.65
CA VAL A 83 9.09 3.00 -16.67
C VAL A 83 8.10 3.03 -17.85
N GLY A 84 7.65 4.22 -18.26
CA GLY A 84 6.61 4.43 -19.26
C GLY A 84 5.21 4.15 -18.71
N SER A 85 4.93 2.88 -18.36
CA SER A 85 3.64 2.45 -17.82
C SER A 85 3.83 1.39 -16.74
N VAL A 86 3.02 1.44 -15.68
CA VAL A 86 2.97 0.41 -14.64
C VAL A 86 2.20 -0.85 -15.04
N GLY A 87 1.50 -0.84 -16.19
CA GLY A 87 0.71 -1.98 -16.67
C GLY A 87 1.44 -2.88 -17.68
N ALA A 88 2.51 -2.41 -18.29
CA ALA A 88 3.29 -3.17 -19.26
C ALA A 88 4.41 -3.97 -18.57
N TYR A 89 4.84 -5.08 -19.18
CA TYR A 89 6.03 -5.79 -18.72
C TYR A 89 7.27 -4.91 -18.87
N SER A 90 8.11 -4.90 -17.83
CA SER A 90 9.49 -4.42 -17.93
C SER A 90 10.38 -5.49 -18.59
N ALA A 91 11.67 -5.16 -18.76
CA ALA A 91 12.68 -6.19 -18.95
C ALA A 91 12.68 -7.16 -17.75
N SER A 92 13.11 -8.41 -17.97
CA SER A 92 13.06 -9.47 -16.95
C SER A 92 13.86 -9.13 -15.68
N ALA A 93 14.89 -8.30 -15.79
CA ALA A 93 15.69 -7.83 -14.66
C ALA A 93 15.10 -6.59 -13.95
N GLY A 94 13.98 -6.05 -14.45
CA GLY A 94 13.40 -4.79 -14.00
C GLY A 94 13.79 -3.60 -14.90
N VAL A 95 13.34 -2.41 -14.51
CA VAL A 95 13.65 -1.14 -15.20
C VAL A 95 15.02 -0.65 -14.75
N PRO A 96 16.05 -0.56 -15.63
CA PRO A 96 17.44 -0.33 -15.21
C PRO A 96 17.73 1.01 -14.50
N ALA A 97 16.86 2.00 -14.64
CA ALA A 97 17.07 3.33 -14.07
C ALA A 97 16.72 3.43 -12.58
N ILE A 98 16.11 2.38 -12.01
CA ILE A 98 15.65 2.27 -10.62
C ILE A 98 16.54 1.25 -9.90
#